data_AF-A0A9P6WYL1-F1
#
_entry.id   AF-A0A9P6WYL1-F1
#
_cell.length_a   1.000
_cell.length_b   1.000
_cell.length_c   1.000
_cell.angle_alpha   90.00
_cell.angle_beta   90.00
_cell.angle_gamma   90.00
#
_symmetry.space_group_name_H-M   'P 1'
#
loop_
_entity.id
_entity.type
_entity.pdbx_description
1 polymer ?
#
loop_
_entity_poly.entity_id
_entity_poly.type
_entity_poly.pdbx_seq_one_letter_code
_entity_poly.pdbx_strand_id
1 'polypeptide(L)'
;MQHSALQLRWLIPMLQSTQPTSTQESFATSLMRYYLCVLTSSPSAILPLLFSEKRNADIKKIDCFQSMFRTLDHIDYEINWTDLNSSTAEEIPLCRICPALLTNDHTYKSPYWKSLLVKDVYGFNVIDGKLTPRGSFMSSQQRNKAIKYLDLLRTGQIAEEDFFIAIKSSPNCALGGFISSFGFQRPAPQFASLFSSPLPDGTPVEKLSTKWFRNLDMLPLDSLPPTYPRASKSSWNKFWHDSIPHPARTILWRLYHSKLPARSRLHKIMPRHISDEGCVMCGAIETDEHFLWSCPVKRPIWVTLAQRFLDQPLLLSFDQINRPLQTTVKTLSHWKLDTCHVIACGVLSLWRLHWKYIFEETPFWPNEATARATALLRQIHSENLHRQEM
;
A
#
# COMPACT_ATOMS: atom_id res chain seq x y z
N MET A 1 4.64 12.00 -4.83
CA MET A 1 5.59 10.95 -4.40
C MET A 1 5.12 10.10 -3.22
N GLN A 2 4.88 10.65 -2.01
CA GLN A 2 4.50 9.83 -0.84
C GLN A 2 3.19 9.02 -1.02
N HIS A 3 2.17 9.61 -1.65
CA HIS A 3 0.93 8.91 -1.96
C HIS A 3 1.15 7.74 -2.94
N SER A 4 1.92 7.97 -4.01
CA SER A 4 2.30 6.95 -5.01
C SER A 4 3.06 5.78 -4.37
N ALA A 5 3.99 6.07 -3.46
CA ALA A 5 4.74 5.04 -2.72
C ALA A 5 3.84 4.15 -1.85
N LEU A 6 2.74 4.70 -1.29
CA LEU A 6 1.76 3.91 -0.53
C LEU A 6 0.90 3.01 -1.44
N GLN A 7 0.59 3.45 -2.65
CA GLN A 7 -0.17 2.63 -3.61
C GLN A 7 0.69 1.51 -4.21
N LEU A 8 2.00 1.70 -4.33
CA LEU A 8 2.92 0.64 -4.78
C LEU A 8 2.81 -0.64 -3.95
N ARG A 9 2.54 -0.52 -2.63
CA ARG A 9 2.28 -1.68 -1.77
C ARG A 9 1.12 -2.56 -2.27
N TRP A 10 0.09 -1.96 -2.84
CA TRP A 10 -1.09 -2.65 -3.37
C TRP A 10 -0.91 -3.04 -4.84
N LEU A 11 -0.20 -2.22 -5.61
CA LEU A 11 0.07 -2.47 -7.03
C LEU A 11 1.04 -3.63 -7.25
N ILE A 12 2.11 -3.75 -6.47
CA ILE A 12 3.15 -4.77 -6.66
C ILE A 12 2.56 -6.19 -6.61
N PRO A 13 1.76 -6.58 -5.60
CA PRO A 13 1.11 -7.89 -5.60
C PRO A 13 0.16 -8.10 -6.79
N MET A 14 -0.46 -7.03 -7.30
CA MET A 14 -1.39 -7.13 -8.43
C MET A 14 -0.68 -7.29 -9.78
N LEU A 15 0.55 -6.77 -9.91
CA LEU A 15 1.40 -6.85 -11.10
C LEU A 15 2.22 -8.14 -11.16
N GLN A 16 2.51 -8.76 -10.02
CA GLN A 16 3.23 -10.03 -9.94
C GLN A 16 2.33 -11.21 -10.37
N SER A 17 2.84 -12.05 -11.28
CA SER A 17 2.20 -13.31 -11.66
C SER A 17 2.20 -14.28 -10.47
N THR A 18 1.12 -15.04 -10.30
CA THR A 18 0.97 -16.14 -9.35
C THR A 18 1.99 -17.25 -9.63
N GLN A 19 3.23 -17.06 -9.19
CA GLN A 19 4.15 -18.19 -9.08
C GLN A 19 3.70 -19.07 -7.90
N PRO A 20 3.68 -20.41 -8.02
CA PRO A 20 3.14 -21.32 -7.01
C PRO A 20 3.93 -21.35 -5.69
N THR A 21 5.04 -20.62 -5.59
CA THR A 21 5.98 -20.74 -4.48
C THR A 21 5.72 -19.70 -3.39
N SER A 22 4.89 -20.11 -2.42
CA SER A 22 5.01 -19.83 -0.98
C SER A 22 4.43 -18.56 -0.33
N THR A 23 3.84 -17.60 -1.05
CA THR A 23 3.08 -16.52 -0.39
C THR A 23 1.58 -16.70 -0.56
N GLN A 24 0.89 -17.02 0.52
CA GLN A 24 -0.57 -17.03 0.62
C GLN A 24 -1.09 -15.67 0.15
N GLU A 25 -1.73 -15.62 -1.03
CA GLU A 25 -2.29 -14.39 -1.57
C GLU A 25 -3.36 -13.85 -0.62
N SER A 26 -3.29 -12.57 -0.27
CA SER A 26 -4.34 -11.94 0.54
C SER A 26 -5.66 -11.98 -0.23
N PHE A 27 -6.74 -12.33 0.47
CA PHE A 27 -8.12 -12.29 -0.03
C PHE A 27 -8.43 -10.97 -0.74
N ALA A 28 -7.93 -9.84 -0.21
CA ALA A 28 -8.09 -8.53 -0.81
C ALA A 28 -7.45 -8.44 -2.21
N THR A 29 -6.28 -9.02 -2.40
CA THR A 29 -5.56 -9.02 -3.69
C THR A 29 -6.31 -9.86 -4.72
N SER A 30 -6.74 -11.07 -4.35
CA SER A 30 -7.52 -11.95 -5.23
C SER A 30 -8.86 -11.31 -5.62
N LEU A 31 -9.53 -10.66 -4.66
CA LEU A 31 -10.79 -9.95 -4.88
C LEU A 31 -10.61 -8.73 -5.80
N MET A 32 -9.57 -7.91 -5.58
CA MET A 32 -9.27 -6.76 -6.45
C MET A 32 -8.97 -7.20 -7.89
N ARG A 33 -8.20 -8.27 -8.07
CA ARG A 33 -7.96 -8.85 -9.41
C ARG A 33 -9.27 -9.30 -10.06
N TYR A 34 -10.16 -9.92 -9.29
CA TYR A 34 -11.49 -10.32 -9.78
C TYR A 34 -12.32 -9.14 -10.25
N TYR A 35 -12.44 -8.09 -9.44
CA TYR A 35 -13.16 -6.88 -9.83
C TYR A 35 -12.58 -6.23 -11.08
N LEU A 36 -11.24 -6.15 -11.21
CA LEU A 36 -10.61 -5.62 -12.42
C LEU A 36 -11.00 -6.42 -13.66
N CYS A 37 -10.93 -7.76 -13.60
CA CYS A 37 -11.29 -8.60 -14.74
C CYS A 37 -12.78 -8.47 -15.12
N VAL A 38 -13.68 -8.57 -14.14
CA VAL A 38 -15.13 -8.56 -14.39
C VAL A 38 -15.60 -7.19 -14.88
N LEU A 39 -15.19 -6.11 -14.19
CA LEU A 39 -15.66 -4.77 -14.53
C LEU A 39 -15.09 -4.29 -15.87
N THR A 40 -13.90 -4.73 -16.27
CA THR A 40 -13.29 -4.31 -17.54
C THR A 40 -13.45 -5.34 -18.66
N SER A 41 -14.16 -6.44 -18.42
CA SER A 41 -14.25 -7.60 -19.32
C SER A 41 -12.88 -8.09 -19.81
N SER A 42 -11.85 -7.91 -18.98
CA SER A 42 -10.47 -8.29 -19.30
C SER A 42 -10.19 -9.71 -18.80
N PRO A 43 -9.42 -10.52 -19.56
CA PRO A 43 -9.00 -11.84 -19.07
C PRO A 43 -8.00 -11.74 -17.91
N SER A 44 -7.43 -10.56 -17.70
CA SER A 44 -6.41 -10.27 -16.69
C SER A 44 -6.65 -8.96 -15.99
N ALA A 45 -6.30 -8.91 -14.70
CA ALA A 45 -6.28 -7.71 -13.90
C ALA A 45 -5.13 -6.75 -14.27
N ILE A 46 -4.06 -7.27 -14.89
CA ILE A 46 -2.88 -6.49 -15.28
C ILE A 46 -3.21 -5.57 -16.45
N LEU A 47 -4.01 -6.04 -17.41
CA LEU A 47 -4.37 -5.26 -18.61
C LEU A 47 -5.04 -3.91 -18.29
N PRO A 48 -6.10 -3.82 -17.46
CA PRO A 48 -6.69 -2.54 -17.08
C PRO A 48 -5.81 -1.68 -16.17
N LEU A 49 -4.81 -2.28 -15.51
CA LEU A 49 -3.80 -1.53 -14.77
C LEU A 49 -2.82 -0.84 -15.73
N LEU A 50 -2.27 -1.56 -16.71
CA LEU A 50 -1.28 -1.03 -17.66
C LEU A 50 -1.88 -0.15 -18.76
N PHE A 51 -3.11 -0.44 -19.19
CA PHE A 51 -3.75 0.23 -20.32
C PHE A 51 -4.93 1.08 -19.85
N SER A 52 -4.77 2.39 -19.92
CA SER A 52 -5.80 3.36 -19.53
C SER A 52 -7.10 3.22 -20.34
N GLU A 53 -6.98 2.72 -21.56
CA GLU A 53 -8.05 2.50 -22.54
C GLU A 53 -9.00 1.38 -22.11
N LYS A 54 -8.51 0.42 -21.31
CA LYS A 54 -9.32 -0.68 -20.75
C LYS A 54 -10.13 -0.25 -19.53
N ARG A 55 -9.90 0.96 -19.00
CA ARG A 55 -10.57 1.47 -17.79
C ARG A 55 -11.90 2.13 -18.17
N ASN A 56 -12.99 1.37 -18.10
CA ASN A 56 -14.33 1.86 -18.37
C ASN A 56 -14.86 2.81 -17.27
N ALA A 57 -16.06 3.37 -17.47
CA ALA A 57 -16.66 4.30 -16.54
C ALA A 57 -16.93 3.67 -15.17
N ASP A 58 -17.31 2.39 -15.13
CA ASP A 58 -17.71 1.72 -13.90
C ASP A 58 -16.54 1.46 -12.96
N ILE A 59 -15.40 1.02 -13.48
CA ILE A 59 -14.20 0.85 -12.65
C ILE A 59 -13.62 2.17 -12.16
N LYS A 60 -13.85 3.27 -12.91
CA LYS A 60 -13.43 4.62 -12.53
C LYS A 60 -14.26 5.22 -11.39
N LYS A 61 -15.50 4.74 -11.18
CA LYS A 61 -16.35 5.17 -10.05
C LYS A 61 -15.85 4.63 -8.71
N ILE A 62 -15.03 3.58 -8.72
CA ILE A 62 -14.53 2.95 -7.50
C ILE A 62 -13.24 3.65 -7.06
N ASP A 63 -13.34 4.35 -5.92
CA ASP A 63 -12.25 5.20 -5.38
C ASP A 63 -10.91 4.46 -5.22
N CYS A 64 -10.93 3.19 -4.81
CA CYS A 64 -9.70 2.43 -4.61
C CYS A 64 -8.91 2.24 -5.92
N PHE A 65 -9.59 1.92 -7.02
CA PHE A 65 -8.96 1.76 -8.33
C PHE A 65 -8.50 3.09 -8.90
N GLN A 66 -9.25 4.17 -8.67
CA GLN A 66 -8.86 5.50 -9.14
C GLN A 66 -7.51 5.97 -8.57
N SER A 67 -7.23 5.67 -7.30
CA SER A 67 -5.94 5.98 -6.66
C SER A 67 -4.78 5.15 -7.23
N MET A 68 -5.04 3.87 -7.52
CA MET A 68 -4.07 2.95 -8.12
C MET A 68 -3.76 3.32 -9.58
N PHE A 69 -4.79 3.61 -10.38
CA PHE A 69 -4.65 4.08 -11.75
C PHE A 69 -3.86 5.38 -11.83
N ARG A 70 -4.20 6.37 -10.99
CA ARG A 70 -3.44 7.61 -10.91
C ARG A 70 -1.97 7.34 -10.60
N THR A 71 -1.67 6.40 -9.71
CA THR A 71 -0.28 6.07 -9.40
C THR A 71 0.44 5.42 -10.57
N LEU A 72 -0.18 4.43 -11.22
CA LEU A 72 0.40 3.76 -12.39
C LEU A 72 0.63 4.72 -13.56
N ASP A 73 -0.29 5.64 -13.81
CA ASP A 73 -0.16 6.62 -14.90
C ASP A 73 1.00 7.60 -14.68
N HIS A 74 1.47 7.75 -13.43
CA HIS A 74 2.63 8.59 -13.10
C HIS A 74 3.95 7.81 -13.01
N ILE A 75 3.90 6.47 -13.00
CA ILE A 75 5.08 5.62 -12.94
C ILE A 75 5.42 5.21 -14.37
N ASP A 76 6.67 5.43 -14.77
CA ASP A 76 7.19 4.93 -16.04
C ASP A 76 7.44 3.42 -15.92
N TYR A 77 6.36 2.64 -16.01
CA TYR A 77 6.40 1.19 -15.86
C TYR A 77 6.82 0.56 -17.18
N GLU A 78 8.09 0.15 -17.27
CA GLU A 78 8.62 -0.54 -18.44
C GLU A 78 8.02 -1.95 -18.56
N ILE A 79 7.27 -2.18 -19.64
CA ILE A 79 6.70 -3.48 -19.97
C ILE A 79 7.76 -4.27 -20.74
N ASN A 80 8.11 -5.46 -20.25
CA ASN A 80 8.95 -6.37 -21.02
C ASN A 80 8.15 -7.00 -22.16
N TRP A 81 8.21 -6.40 -23.35
CA TRP A 81 7.45 -6.84 -24.51
C TRP A 81 7.91 -8.19 -25.08
N THR A 82 9.11 -8.67 -24.72
CA THR A 82 9.65 -9.95 -25.22
C THR A 82 8.95 -11.18 -24.63
N ASP A 83 8.29 -11.01 -23.48
CA ASP A 83 7.65 -12.10 -22.74
C ASP A 83 6.15 -12.27 -23.11
N LEU A 84 5.67 -11.51 -24.09
CA LEU A 84 4.28 -11.54 -24.54
C LEU A 84 4.01 -12.69 -25.50
N ASN A 85 2.93 -13.44 -25.24
CA ASN A 85 2.40 -14.43 -26.17
C ASN A 85 1.30 -13.83 -27.07
N SER A 86 0.98 -14.54 -28.15
CA SER A 86 -0.06 -14.15 -29.12
C SER A 86 -1.43 -13.88 -28.49
N SER A 87 -1.81 -14.66 -27.47
CA SER A 87 -3.07 -14.48 -26.74
C SER A 87 -3.10 -13.18 -25.93
N THR A 88 -1.97 -12.76 -25.35
CA THR A 88 -1.88 -11.47 -24.64
C THR A 88 -1.88 -10.32 -25.64
N ALA A 89 -1.20 -10.48 -26.77
CA ALA A 89 -1.13 -9.48 -27.82
C ALA A 89 -2.52 -9.13 -28.37
N GLU A 90 -3.40 -10.12 -28.55
CA GLU A 90 -4.81 -9.92 -28.95
C GLU A 90 -5.61 -8.99 -28.03
N GLU A 91 -5.24 -8.91 -26.75
CA GLU A 91 -5.93 -8.08 -25.76
C GLU A 91 -5.36 -6.67 -25.60
N ILE A 92 -4.27 -6.34 -26.30
CA ILE A 92 -3.66 -5.01 -26.27
C ILE A 92 -4.55 -4.00 -27.03
N PRO A 93 -4.69 -2.74 -26.55
CA PRO A 93 -5.35 -1.70 -27.32
C PRO A 93 -4.64 -1.40 -28.65
N LEU A 94 -5.40 -1.22 -29.73
CA LEU A 94 -4.85 -0.98 -31.07
C LEU A 94 -4.00 0.30 -31.12
N CYS A 95 -4.38 1.33 -30.36
CA CYS A 95 -3.61 2.56 -30.25
C CYS A 95 -2.26 2.41 -29.53
N ARG A 96 -2.02 1.29 -28.83
CA ARG A 96 -0.70 1.01 -28.23
C ARG A 96 0.27 0.38 -29.21
N ILE A 97 -0.22 -0.41 -30.16
CA ILE A 97 0.61 -0.91 -31.26
C ILE A 97 0.81 0.14 -32.35
N CYS A 98 -0.07 1.14 -32.40
CA CYS A 98 -0.03 2.21 -33.39
C CYS A 98 -0.41 3.56 -32.75
N PRO A 99 0.53 4.27 -32.12
CA PRO A 99 0.26 5.54 -31.44
C PRO A 99 -0.24 6.65 -32.36
N ALA A 100 0.10 6.60 -33.66
CA ALA A 100 -0.34 7.53 -34.69
C ALA A 100 -1.87 7.60 -34.85
N LEU A 101 -2.61 6.57 -34.40
CA LEU A 101 -4.07 6.59 -34.36
C LEU A 101 -4.65 7.62 -33.37
N LEU A 102 -3.84 8.11 -32.43
CA LEU A 102 -4.23 9.08 -31.41
C LEU A 102 -3.72 10.49 -31.69
N THR A 103 -2.79 10.67 -32.63
CA THR A 103 -2.32 12.00 -33.02
C THR A 103 -3.41 12.74 -33.78
N ASN A 104 -3.60 14.02 -33.45
CA ASN A 104 -4.64 14.90 -33.97
C ASN A 104 -4.41 15.31 -35.44
N ASP A 105 -4.12 14.37 -36.31
CA ASP A 105 -4.10 14.62 -37.75
C ASP A 105 -5.53 14.59 -38.29
N HIS A 106 -5.86 15.53 -39.19
CA HIS A 106 -7.23 15.74 -39.66
C HIS A 106 -7.79 14.55 -40.47
N THR A 107 -6.94 13.62 -40.87
CA THR A 107 -7.21 12.43 -41.66
C THR A 107 -7.86 11.27 -40.87
N TYR A 108 -7.66 11.16 -39.54
CA TYR A 108 -8.05 9.96 -38.76
C TYR A 108 -8.88 10.20 -37.51
N LYS A 109 -9.59 11.34 -37.40
CA LYS A 109 -10.41 11.79 -36.26
C LYS A 109 -11.60 10.88 -35.91
N SER A 110 -11.35 9.63 -35.55
CA SER A 110 -12.38 8.77 -34.99
C SER A 110 -12.11 8.43 -33.53
N PRO A 111 -13.02 8.77 -32.61
CA PRO A 111 -12.86 8.43 -31.21
C PRO A 111 -12.89 6.92 -30.95
N TYR A 112 -13.40 6.11 -31.89
CA TYR A 112 -13.48 4.66 -31.72
C TYR A 112 -12.12 3.96 -31.70
N TRP A 113 -11.03 4.59 -32.15
CA TRP A 113 -9.71 3.95 -32.15
C TRP A 113 -9.25 3.55 -30.74
N LYS A 114 -9.61 4.35 -29.74
CA LYS A 114 -9.32 4.07 -28.32
C LYS A 114 -10.03 2.82 -27.78
N SER A 115 -11.12 2.41 -28.42
CA SER A 115 -11.93 1.25 -28.00
C SER A 115 -11.56 -0.05 -28.70
N LEU A 116 -10.76 0.01 -29.76
CA LEU A 116 -10.38 -1.16 -30.54
C LEU A 116 -9.20 -1.89 -29.90
N LEU A 117 -9.26 -3.21 -29.94
CA LEU A 117 -8.22 -4.13 -29.49
C LEU A 117 -7.57 -4.79 -30.71
N VAL A 118 -6.39 -5.36 -30.51
CA VAL A 118 -5.70 -6.13 -31.56
C VAL A 118 -6.59 -7.26 -32.08
N LYS A 119 -7.35 -7.96 -31.22
CA LYS A 119 -8.30 -9.02 -31.64
C LYS A 119 -9.43 -8.56 -32.54
N ASP A 120 -9.70 -7.25 -32.61
CA ASP A 120 -10.69 -6.69 -33.52
C ASP A 120 -10.15 -6.57 -34.96
N VAL A 121 -8.84 -6.75 -35.17
CA VAL A 121 -8.18 -6.63 -36.47
C VAL A 121 -7.40 -7.90 -36.82
N TYR A 122 -6.66 -8.44 -35.85
CA TYR A 122 -5.82 -9.62 -35.98
C TYR A 122 -6.44 -10.80 -35.22
N GLY A 123 -6.05 -12.01 -35.60
CA GLY A 123 -6.35 -13.24 -34.88
C GLY A 123 -5.22 -14.23 -35.06
N PHE A 124 -5.01 -15.07 -34.05
CA PHE A 124 -4.01 -16.13 -34.13
C PHE A 124 -4.43 -17.19 -35.15
N ASN A 125 -3.63 -17.36 -36.20
CA ASN A 125 -3.80 -18.44 -37.15
C ASN A 125 -2.99 -19.66 -36.68
N VAL A 126 -3.68 -20.72 -36.31
CA VAL A 126 -3.09 -21.99 -35.86
C VAL A 126 -2.23 -22.64 -36.95
N ILE A 127 -2.57 -22.43 -38.23
CA ILE A 127 -1.86 -23.01 -39.37
C ILE A 127 -0.50 -22.30 -39.57
N ASP A 128 -0.51 -20.97 -39.52
CA ASP A 128 0.70 -20.16 -39.75
C ASP A 128 1.53 -19.93 -38.48
N GLY A 129 1.00 -20.34 -37.32
CA GLY A 129 1.61 -20.13 -36.00
C GLY A 129 1.79 -18.65 -35.62
N LYS A 130 1.04 -17.73 -36.27
CA LYS A 130 1.28 -16.29 -36.24
C LYS A 130 -0.03 -15.49 -36.17
N LEU A 131 0.07 -14.25 -35.70
CA LEU A 131 -1.04 -13.29 -35.76
C LEU A 131 -1.24 -12.79 -37.20
N THR A 132 -2.40 -13.05 -37.76
CA THR A 132 -2.78 -12.63 -39.12
C THR A 132 -4.05 -11.79 -39.09
N PRO A 133 -4.28 -10.89 -40.07
CA PRO A 133 -5.54 -10.16 -40.16
C PRO A 133 -6.77 -11.09 -40.17
N ARG A 134 -7.82 -10.75 -39.40
CA ARG A 134 -9.07 -11.53 -39.35
C ARG A 134 -9.87 -11.35 -40.63
N GLY A 135 -10.17 -12.46 -41.31
CA GLY A 135 -11.03 -12.49 -42.49
C GLY A 135 -12.49 -12.88 -42.22
N SER A 136 -12.75 -13.66 -41.16
CA SER A 136 -14.04 -14.32 -40.88
C SER A 136 -14.59 -14.01 -39.48
N PHE A 137 -15.91 -14.17 -39.29
CA PHE A 137 -16.63 -14.01 -38.02
C PHE A 137 -16.64 -12.60 -37.39
N MET A 138 -16.67 -11.56 -38.23
CA MET A 138 -16.77 -10.16 -37.77
C MET A 138 -18.14 -9.56 -38.11
N SER A 139 -18.67 -8.72 -37.22
CA SER A 139 -19.80 -7.86 -37.59
C SER A 139 -19.39 -6.88 -38.70
N SER A 140 -20.35 -6.42 -39.52
CA SER A 140 -20.08 -5.47 -40.60
C SER A 140 -19.36 -4.21 -40.11
N GLN A 141 -19.70 -3.73 -38.90
CA GLN A 141 -19.07 -2.56 -38.31
C GLN A 141 -17.61 -2.81 -37.91
N GLN A 142 -17.29 -3.96 -37.30
CA GLN A 142 -15.92 -4.31 -36.95
C GLN A 142 -15.08 -4.53 -38.22
N ARG A 143 -15.64 -5.20 -39.22
CA ARG A 143 -14.97 -5.44 -40.50
C ARG A 143 -14.58 -4.12 -41.18
N ASN A 144 -15.48 -3.14 -41.22
CA ASN A 144 -15.18 -1.82 -41.81
C ASN A 144 -14.07 -1.08 -41.05
N LYS A 145 -14.03 -1.19 -39.72
CA LYS A 145 -12.96 -0.60 -38.90
C LYS A 145 -11.61 -1.27 -39.14
N ALA A 146 -11.58 -2.61 -39.21
CA ALA A 146 -10.37 -3.37 -39.49
C ALA A 146 -9.85 -3.11 -40.91
N ILE A 147 -10.73 -3.09 -41.92
CA ILE A 147 -10.36 -2.73 -43.30
C ILE A 147 -9.74 -1.34 -43.34
N LYS A 148 -10.37 -0.36 -42.67
CA LYS A 148 -9.82 1.00 -42.61
C LYS A 148 -8.42 1.01 -42.01
N TYR A 149 -8.22 0.37 -40.87
CA TYR A 149 -6.89 0.27 -40.24
C TYR A 149 -5.84 -0.36 -41.17
N LEU A 150 -6.16 -1.49 -41.79
CA LEU A 150 -5.26 -2.20 -42.70
C LEU A 150 -4.94 -1.39 -43.96
N ASP A 151 -5.90 -0.59 -44.46
CA ASP A 151 -5.67 0.31 -45.58
C ASP A 151 -4.72 1.45 -45.22
N LEU A 152 -4.82 1.99 -44.00
CA LEU A 152 -3.89 3.01 -43.50
C LEU A 152 -2.47 2.48 -43.35
N LEU A 153 -2.31 1.23 -42.88
CA LEU A 153 -1.01 0.55 -42.84
C LEU A 153 -0.45 0.34 -44.24
N ARG A 154 -1.28 -0.15 -45.17
CA ARG A 154 -0.86 -0.45 -46.56
C ARG A 154 -0.44 0.81 -47.31
N THR A 155 -1.10 1.93 -47.05
CA THR A 155 -0.77 3.23 -47.65
C THR A 155 0.41 3.93 -46.95
N GLY A 156 1.00 3.33 -45.91
CA GLY A 156 2.13 3.86 -45.17
C GLY A 156 1.80 5.10 -44.33
N GLN A 157 0.51 5.39 -44.12
CA GLN A 157 0.08 6.57 -43.38
C GLN A 157 0.16 6.38 -41.87
N ILE A 158 0.23 5.13 -41.41
CA ILE A 158 0.49 4.74 -40.03
C ILE A 158 1.52 3.62 -40.00
N ALA A 159 2.26 3.49 -38.90
CA ALA A 159 3.22 2.42 -38.66
C ALA A 159 2.92 1.72 -37.34
N GLU A 160 3.19 0.41 -37.30
CA GLU A 160 3.12 -0.37 -36.07
C GLU A 160 4.45 -0.33 -35.34
N GLU A 161 4.40 -0.40 -34.02
CA GLU A 161 5.57 -0.48 -33.16
C GLU A 161 6.40 -1.74 -33.39
N ASP A 162 7.72 -1.63 -33.24
CA ASP A 162 8.67 -2.71 -33.53
C ASP A 162 8.40 -4.00 -32.74
N PHE A 163 7.96 -3.86 -31.48
CA PHE A 163 7.63 -5.02 -30.65
C PHE A 163 6.48 -5.84 -31.24
N PHE A 164 5.47 -5.19 -31.84
CA PHE A 164 4.34 -5.89 -32.42
C PHE A 164 4.70 -6.54 -33.76
N ILE A 165 5.57 -5.89 -34.54
CA ILE A 165 6.16 -6.48 -35.76
C ILE A 165 6.94 -7.75 -35.40
N ALA A 166 7.71 -7.73 -34.31
CA ALA A 166 8.44 -8.90 -33.83
C ALA A 166 7.49 -10.04 -33.42
N ILE A 167 6.39 -9.74 -32.71
CA ILE A 167 5.38 -10.73 -32.32
C ILE A 167 4.73 -11.39 -33.55
N LYS A 168 4.37 -10.61 -34.58
CA LYS A 168 3.82 -11.16 -35.84
C LYS A 168 4.81 -12.04 -36.61
N SER A 169 6.11 -11.74 -36.49
CA SER A 169 7.16 -12.38 -37.28
C SER A 169 7.70 -13.67 -36.64
N SER A 170 7.56 -13.82 -35.31
CA SER A 170 8.07 -14.97 -34.56
C SER A 170 7.28 -16.26 -34.84
N PRO A 171 7.91 -17.35 -35.35
CA PRO A 171 7.25 -18.65 -35.56
C PRO A 171 7.09 -19.47 -34.27
N ASN A 172 7.67 -19.04 -33.15
CA ASN A 172 7.68 -19.75 -31.86
C ASN A 172 6.64 -19.20 -30.87
N CYS A 173 5.50 -18.68 -31.33
CA CYS A 173 4.32 -18.57 -30.46
C CYS A 173 3.78 -19.98 -30.20
N ALA A 174 4.54 -20.77 -29.46
CA ALA A 174 4.26 -22.15 -29.17
C ALA A 174 2.85 -22.27 -28.60
N LEU A 175 2.11 -23.25 -29.11
CA LEU A 175 1.04 -23.99 -28.44
C LEU A 175 1.58 -24.71 -27.18
N GLY A 176 2.40 -24.03 -26.38
CA GLY A 176 3.03 -24.51 -25.17
C GLY A 176 2.28 -23.97 -23.97
N GLY A 177 1.27 -24.73 -23.53
CA GLY A 177 0.61 -24.55 -22.25
C GLY A 177 -0.19 -23.25 -22.13
N PHE A 178 -1.45 -23.37 -21.71
CA PHE A 178 -2.04 -22.29 -20.94
C PHE A 178 -1.04 -21.89 -19.83
N ILE A 179 -0.62 -20.62 -19.83
CA ILE A 179 -0.24 -19.85 -18.64
C ILE A 179 1.14 -20.22 -18.05
N SER A 180 2.17 -19.36 -18.21
CA SER A 180 3.28 -19.36 -17.22
C SER A 180 4.10 -18.07 -17.05
N SER A 181 4.31 -17.18 -18.03
CA SER A 181 5.11 -15.95 -17.78
C SER A 181 4.28 -14.75 -17.30
N PHE A 182 3.08 -14.55 -17.88
CA PHE A 182 2.08 -13.58 -17.41
C PHE A 182 0.83 -14.22 -16.83
N GLY A 183 0.89 -15.54 -16.60
CA GLY A 183 -0.22 -16.43 -16.31
C GLY A 183 -1.53 -15.76 -15.90
N PHE A 184 -2.38 -15.45 -16.87
CA PHE A 184 -3.69 -14.84 -16.61
C PHE A 184 -4.65 -15.90 -16.08
N GLN A 185 -4.46 -16.29 -14.82
CA GLN A 185 -5.48 -17.02 -14.11
C GLN A 185 -6.67 -16.10 -13.96
N ARG A 186 -7.78 -16.49 -14.58
CA ARG A 186 -9.07 -15.89 -14.29
C ARG A 186 -9.29 -16.09 -12.79
N PRO A 187 -9.46 -15.00 -12.00
CA PRO A 187 -9.62 -15.13 -10.57
C PRO A 187 -10.82 -16.04 -10.26
N ALA A 188 -10.65 -16.85 -9.21
CA ALA A 188 -11.42 -18.07 -9.01
C ALA A 188 -12.95 -17.83 -8.92
N PRO A 189 -13.79 -18.73 -9.46
CA PRO A 189 -15.22 -18.51 -9.64
C PRO A 189 -16.00 -18.29 -8.32
N GLN A 190 -15.42 -18.59 -7.16
CA GLN A 190 -16.05 -18.33 -5.86
C GLN A 190 -16.39 -16.85 -5.60
N PHE A 191 -15.76 -15.91 -6.33
CA PHE A 191 -16.05 -14.48 -6.19
C PHE A 191 -17.28 -14.02 -6.99
N ALA A 192 -17.85 -14.87 -7.85
CA ALA A 192 -19.01 -14.52 -8.67
C ALA A 192 -20.27 -14.25 -7.83
N SER A 193 -20.42 -14.92 -6.68
CA SER A 193 -21.52 -14.69 -5.76
C SER A 193 -21.52 -13.28 -5.14
N LEU A 194 -20.34 -12.65 -5.01
CA LEU A 194 -20.18 -11.30 -4.44
C LEU A 194 -20.67 -10.16 -5.36
N PHE A 195 -20.97 -10.46 -6.63
CA PHE A 195 -21.63 -9.51 -7.53
C PHE A 195 -23.15 -9.51 -7.37
N SER A 196 -23.71 -10.61 -6.87
CA SER A 196 -25.16 -10.83 -6.77
C SER A 196 -25.69 -10.69 -5.34
N SER A 197 -24.80 -10.73 -4.33
CA SER A 197 -25.13 -10.49 -2.93
C SER A 197 -24.43 -9.23 -2.42
N PRO A 198 -24.96 -8.56 -1.39
CA PRO A 198 -24.17 -7.61 -0.61
C PRO A 198 -22.88 -8.29 -0.16
N LEU A 199 -21.79 -7.51 -0.05
CA LEU A 199 -20.56 -7.97 0.60
C LEU A 199 -20.89 -8.47 2.03
N PRO A 200 -20.02 -9.25 2.69
CA PRO A 200 -20.33 -9.82 4.02
C PRO A 200 -20.81 -8.82 5.07
N ASP A 201 -20.51 -7.53 4.91
CA ASP A 201 -20.91 -6.41 5.76
C ASP A 201 -22.08 -5.55 5.20
N GLY A 202 -22.69 -5.97 4.09
CA GLY A 202 -23.76 -5.23 3.41
C GLY A 202 -23.29 -4.10 2.49
N THR A 203 -21.98 -3.85 2.37
CA THR A 203 -21.45 -2.75 1.55
C THR A 203 -21.69 -3.04 0.05
N PRO A 204 -22.29 -2.11 -0.72
CA PRO A 204 -22.38 -2.26 -2.18
C PRO A 204 -21.01 -2.06 -2.83
N VAL A 205 -20.72 -2.82 -3.89
CA VAL A 205 -19.45 -2.81 -4.62
C VAL A 205 -19.00 -1.40 -5.04
N GLU A 206 -19.95 -0.54 -5.39
CA GLU A 206 -19.69 0.85 -5.80
C GLU A 206 -19.10 1.72 -4.68
N LYS A 207 -19.28 1.33 -3.41
CA LYS A 207 -18.73 2.03 -2.23
C LYS A 207 -17.42 1.43 -1.72
N LEU A 208 -16.81 0.52 -2.49
CA LEU A 208 -15.51 -0.05 -2.16
C LEU A 208 -14.45 1.05 -2.09
N SER A 209 -13.90 1.26 -0.89
CA SER A 209 -12.86 2.25 -0.63
C SER A 209 -11.59 1.57 -0.14
N THR A 210 -10.46 2.27 -0.22
CA THR A 210 -9.21 1.80 0.40
C THR A 210 -9.35 1.57 1.91
N LYS A 211 -10.33 2.20 2.56
CA LYS A 211 -10.66 1.98 3.98
C LYS A 211 -11.34 0.63 4.19
N TRP A 212 -12.20 0.21 3.26
CA TRP A 212 -12.89 -1.08 3.31
C TRP A 212 -11.91 -2.25 3.21
N PHE A 213 -10.99 -2.21 2.23
CA PHE A 213 -9.93 -3.23 2.10
C PHE A 213 -9.02 -3.27 3.33
N ARG A 214 -8.68 -2.08 3.87
CA ARG A 214 -7.95 -2.00 5.14
C ARG A 214 -8.74 -2.62 6.29
N ASN A 215 -10.06 -2.50 6.32
CA ASN A 215 -10.90 -3.11 7.36
C ASN A 215 -11.03 -4.63 7.21
N LEU A 216 -11.01 -5.18 5.99
CA LEU A 216 -10.97 -6.63 5.77
C LEU A 216 -9.65 -7.27 6.21
N ASP A 217 -8.53 -6.60 5.92
CA ASP A 217 -7.20 -7.04 6.36
C ASP A 217 -6.93 -6.71 7.84
N MET A 218 -7.80 -5.93 8.49
CA MET A 218 -7.77 -5.76 9.93
C MET A 218 -8.47 -6.98 10.53
N LEU A 219 -7.74 -7.70 11.40
CA LEU A 219 -8.30 -8.72 12.27
C LEU A 219 -9.70 -8.28 12.73
N PRO A 220 -10.76 -9.10 12.56
CA PRO A 220 -12.09 -8.79 13.07
C PRO A 220 -11.97 -8.19 14.47
N LEU A 221 -12.73 -7.13 14.78
CA LEU A 221 -12.67 -6.50 16.10
C LEU A 221 -12.84 -7.55 17.23
N ASP A 222 -13.58 -8.61 16.95
CA ASP A 222 -13.87 -9.75 17.83
C ASP A 222 -12.73 -10.79 17.90
N SER A 223 -11.78 -10.73 16.97
CA SER A 223 -10.54 -11.53 16.96
C SER A 223 -9.32 -10.76 17.46
N LEU A 224 -9.51 -9.49 17.83
CA LEU A 224 -8.46 -8.74 18.51
C LEU A 224 -8.14 -9.48 19.81
N PRO A 225 -6.85 -9.71 20.11
CA PRO A 225 -6.46 -10.30 21.38
C PRO A 225 -7.18 -9.56 22.51
N PRO A 226 -7.60 -10.23 23.59
CA PRO A 226 -8.21 -9.56 24.75
C PRO A 226 -7.38 -8.38 25.27
N THR A 227 -6.11 -8.29 24.89
CA THR A 227 -5.13 -7.28 25.24
C THR A 227 -5.13 -6.02 24.35
N TYR A 228 -5.96 -5.90 23.29
CA TYR A 228 -5.87 -4.82 22.29
C TYR A 228 -7.10 -3.89 22.22
N PRO A 229 -6.89 -2.57 22.20
CA PRO A 229 -6.51 -1.78 23.36
C PRO A 229 -7.72 -1.57 24.30
N ARG A 230 -7.64 -2.13 25.51
CA ARG A 230 -8.58 -1.89 26.63
C ARG A 230 -8.33 -0.52 27.27
N ALA A 231 -8.70 0.55 26.57
CA ALA A 231 -8.85 1.85 27.20
C ALA A 231 -10.31 2.32 27.05
N SER A 232 -10.87 2.87 28.13
CA SER A 232 -12.23 3.38 28.11
C SER A 232 -12.36 4.51 27.09
N LYS A 233 -13.57 4.72 26.56
CA LYS A 233 -13.89 5.88 25.70
C LYS A 233 -13.42 7.20 26.34
N SER A 234 -13.56 7.32 27.66
CA SER A 234 -13.09 8.49 28.43
C SER A 234 -11.56 8.64 28.42
N SER A 235 -10.81 7.54 28.52
CA SER A 235 -9.34 7.56 28.48
C SER A 235 -8.83 7.98 27.10
N TRP A 236 -9.46 7.46 26.03
CA TRP A 236 -9.15 7.88 24.67
C TRP A 236 -9.49 9.35 24.43
N ASN A 237 -10.68 9.80 24.86
CA ASN A 237 -11.04 11.21 24.73
C ASN A 237 -10.01 12.11 25.42
N LYS A 238 -9.62 11.80 26.67
CA LYS A 238 -8.58 12.57 27.37
C LYS A 238 -7.24 12.57 26.61
N PHE A 239 -6.76 11.41 26.16
CA PHE A 239 -5.53 11.30 25.38
C PHE A 239 -5.51 12.21 24.12
N TRP A 240 -6.65 12.33 23.44
CA TRP A 240 -6.77 13.20 22.25
C TRP A 240 -6.81 14.70 22.60
N HIS A 241 -7.34 15.06 23.76
CA HIS A 241 -7.47 16.45 24.22
C HIS A 241 -6.28 16.93 25.07
N ASP A 242 -5.43 16.01 25.54
CA ASP A 242 -4.24 16.35 26.30
C ASP A 242 -3.27 17.18 25.47
N SER A 243 -2.68 18.20 26.12
CA SER A 243 -1.72 19.13 25.53
C SER A 243 -0.31 18.53 25.44
N ILE A 244 -0.20 17.32 24.89
CA ILE A 244 1.09 16.67 24.61
C ILE A 244 1.63 17.03 23.21
N PRO A 245 2.96 16.98 23.00
CA PRO A 245 3.55 17.22 21.70
C PRO A 245 2.98 16.29 20.63
N HIS A 246 2.57 16.84 19.48
CA HIS A 246 1.96 16.06 18.40
C HIS A 246 2.81 14.84 17.97
N PRO A 247 4.14 14.94 17.80
CA PRO A 247 4.96 13.77 17.47
C PRO A 247 4.93 12.68 18.55
N ALA A 248 4.88 13.07 19.84
CA ALA A 248 4.78 12.13 20.95
C ALA A 248 3.45 11.36 20.90
N ARG A 249 2.35 12.06 20.60
CA ARG A 249 1.02 11.44 20.44
C ARG A 249 1.02 10.34 19.38
N THR A 250 1.65 10.58 18.24
CA THR A 250 1.76 9.55 17.17
C THR A 250 2.54 8.32 17.64
N ILE A 251 3.62 8.49 18.41
CA ILE A 251 4.42 7.37 18.91
C ILE A 251 3.64 6.57 19.96
N LEU A 252 2.99 7.25 20.90
CA LEU A 252 2.14 6.62 21.92
C LEU A 252 0.97 5.87 21.29
N TRP A 253 0.31 6.45 20.28
CA TRP A 253 -0.73 5.76 19.52
C TRP A 253 -0.20 4.47 18.88
N ARG A 254 1.00 4.50 18.28
CA ARG A 254 1.63 3.30 17.72
C ARG A 254 1.93 2.27 18.80
N LEU A 255 2.39 2.68 19.97
CA LEU A 255 2.62 1.81 21.12
C LEU A 255 1.32 1.12 21.56
N TYR A 256 0.25 1.88 21.80
CA TYR A 256 -1.04 1.35 22.27
C TYR A 256 -1.68 0.35 21.30
N HIS A 257 -1.31 0.42 20.02
CA HIS A 257 -1.75 -0.50 18.98
C HIS A 257 -0.69 -1.55 18.61
N SER A 258 0.37 -1.72 19.40
CA SER A 258 1.46 -2.67 19.12
C SER A 258 2.01 -2.52 17.69
N LYS A 259 2.20 -1.28 17.24
CA LYS A 259 2.69 -0.90 15.89
C LYS A 259 4.00 -0.10 15.93
N LEU A 260 4.78 -0.21 17.00
CA LEU A 260 6.11 0.36 17.00
C LEU A 260 7.00 -0.39 15.99
N PRO A 261 7.97 0.26 15.34
CA PRO A 261 8.97 -0.40 14.50
C PRO A 261 10.09 -1.04 15.35
N ALA A 262 9.73 -1.82 16.38
CA ALA A 262 10.68 -2.61 17.15
C ALA A 262 11.31 -3.70 16.27
N ARG A 263 12.60 -4.02 16.46
CA ARG A 263 13.30 -4.96 15.55
C ARG A 263 12.66 -6.34 15.47
N SER A 264 12.12 -6.89 16.56
CA SER A 264 11.37 -8.16 16.52
C SER A 264 10.20 -8.12 15.54
N ARG A 265 9.52 -6.98 15.41
CA ARG A 265 8.43 -6.78 14.44
C ARG A 265 8.95 -6.53 13.04
N LEU A 266 10.00 -5.71 12.91
CA LEU A 266 10.59 -5.41 11.60
C LEU A 266 11.19 -6.66 10.95
N HIS A 267 11.83 -7.55 11.72
CA HIS A 267 12.33 -8.84 11.25
C HIS A 267 11.19 -9.70 10.67
N LYS A 268 10.04 -9.78 11.37
CA LYS A 268 8.87 -10.53 10.90
C LYS A 268 8.26 -9.98 9.62
N ILE A 269 8.25 -8.65 9.45
CA ILE A 269 7.62 -8.00 8.28
C ILE A 269 8.60 -7.89 7.10
N MET A 270 9.89 -7.72 7.37
CA MET A 270 10.93 -7.48 6.36
C MET A 270 12.19 -8.33 6.62
N PRO A 271 12.08 -9.67 6.63
CA PRO A 271 13.17 -10.58 7.00
C PRO A 271 14.39 -10.47 6.05
N ARG A 272 14.19 -9.98 4.82
CA ARG A 272 15.26 -9.73 3.85
C ARG A 272 16.14 -8.52 4.18
N HIS A 273 15.60 -7.54 4.92
CA HIS A 273 16.31 -6.28 5.24
C HIS A 273 16.77 -6.24 6.70
N ILE A 274 16.07 -6.93 7.60
CA ILE A 274 16.39 -7.01 9.02
C ILE A 274 16.63 -8.48 9.32
N SER A 275 17.90 -8.88 9.42
CA SER A 275 18.29 -10.29 9.59
C SER A 275 18.12 -10.83 11.01
N ASP A 276 17.99 -9.95 12.01
CA ASP A 276 17.95 -10.31 13.44
C ASP A 276 16.93 -9.47 14.22
N GLU A 277 16.28 -10.10 15.21
CA GLU A 277 15.32 -9.50 16.14
C GLU A 277 15.99 -8.73 17.30
N GLY A 278 17.30 -8.91 17.50
CA GLY A 278 18.08 -8.31 18.57
C GLY A 278 18.17 -6.79 18.51
N CYS A 279 18.17 -6.13 19.66
CA CYS A 279 18.36 -4.70 19.83
C CYS A 279 19.78 -4.30 19.43
N VAL A 280 19.90 -3.29 18.56
CA VAL A 280 21.21 -2.78 18.09
C VAL A 280 22.10 -2.18 19.19
N MET A 281 21.54 -1.90 20.37
CA MET A 281 22.28 -1.26 21.48
C MET A 281 22.74 -2.26 22.54
N CYS A 282 22.02 -3.37 22.75
CA CYS A 282 22.33 -4.32 23.82
C CYS A 282 22.16 -5.80 23.45
N GLY A 283 21.84 -6.12 22.19
CA GLY A 283 21.74 -7.48 21.67
C GLY A 283 20.51 -8.30 22.07
N ALA A 284 19.79 -7.94 23.14
CA ALA A 284 18.57 -8.65 23.56
C ALA A 284 17.40 -8.44 22.58
N ILE A 285 16.44 -9.37 22.52
CA ILE A 285 15.28 -9.30 21.62
C ILE A 285 14.50 -7.98 21.82
N GLU A 286 14.34 -7.20 20.75
CA GLU A 286 13.70 -5.90 20.82
C GLU A 286 12.17 -6.00 20.64
N THR A 287 11.45 -6.22 21.74
CA THR A 287 9.98 -6.06 21.84
C THR A 287 9.59 -4.59 22.01
N ASP A 288 8.30 -4.24 22.02
CA ASP A 288 7.85 -2.86 22.30
C ASP A 288 8.28 -2.38 23.70
N GLU A 289 8.21 -3.28 24.69
CA GLU A 289 8.72 -3.02 26.03
C GLU A 289 10.24 -2.82 26.02
N HIS A 290 10.99 -3.65 25.30
CA HIS A 290 12.43 -3.48 25.21
C HIS A 290 12.81 -2.19 24.47
N PHE A 291 12.08 -1.87 23.41
CA PHE A 291 12.29 -0.69 22.59
C PHE A 291 12.18 0.59 23.42
N LEU A 292 11.18 0.69 24.30
CA LEU A 292 10.94 1.89 25.12
C LEU A 292 11.49 1.81 26.55
N TRP A 293 11.37 0.68 27.25
CA TRP A 293 11.46 0.60 28.72
C TRP A 293 12.56 -0.31 29.25
N SER A 294 12.61 -1.58 28.85
CA SER A 294 13.46 -2.58 29.52
C SER A 294 14.90 -2.67 28.98
N CYS A 295 15.22 -1.98 27.88
CA CYS A 295 16.59 -1.92 27.38
C CYS A 295 17.53 -1.23 28.41
N PRO A 296 18.65 -1.86 28.82
CA PRO A 296 19.55 -1.32 29.85
C PRO A 296 20.18 0.02 29.45
N VAL A 297 20.35 0.27 28.14
CA VAL A 297 20.86 1.55 27.63
C VAL A 297 19.81 2.65 27.75
N LYS A 298 18.52 2.33 27.58
CA LYS A 298 17.42 3.31 27.56
C LYS A 298 16.80 3.51 28.95
N ARG A 299 16.87 2.50 29.83
CA ARG A 299 16.28 2.51 31.18
C ARG A 299 16.71 3.71 32.05
N PRO A 300 17.96 4.19 32.03
CA PRO A 300 18.38 5.35 32.83
C PRO A 300 17.58 6.63 32.54
N ILE A 301 17.03 6.77 31.33
CA ILE A 301 16.19 7.91 30.94
C ILE A 301 14.95 7.97 31.85
N TRP A 302 14.26 6.84 31.98
CA TRP A 302 13.05 6.72 32.78
C TRP A 302 13.31 6.89 34.27
N VAL A 303 14.40 6.29 34.77
CA VAL A 303 14.82 6.47 36.17
C VAL A 303 15.01 7.95 36.49
N THR A 304 15.73 8.67 35.64
CA THR A 304 16.02 10.08 35.85
C THR A 304 14.78 10.97 35.71
N LEU A 305 13.92 10.71 34.74
CA LEU A 305 12.68 11.46 34.56
C LEU A 305 11.70 11.22 35.72
N ALA A 306 11.55 9.97 36.15
CA ALA A 306 10.69 9.62 37.27
C ALA A 306 11.15 10.32 38.56
N GLN A 307 12.46 10.28 38.87
CA GLN A 307 13.03 10.95 40.04
C GLN A 307 12.86 12.47 40.02
N ARG A 308 12.86 13.11 38.84
CA ARG A 308 12.78 14.57 38.72
C ARG A 308 11.36 15.11 38.75
N PHE A 309 10.38 14.37 38.25
CA PHE A 309 9.06 14.90 37.96
C PHE A 309 7.90 14.20 38.68
N LEU A 310 8.10 12.97 39.19
CA LEU A 310 7.03 12.16 39.79
C LEU A 310 7.15 12.12 41.31
N ASP A 311 6.01 12.04 41.99
CA ASP A 311 5.92 11.93 43.45
C ASP A 311 6.37 10.56 43.98
N GLN A 312 6.06 9.51 43.23
CA GLN A 312 6.40 8.12 43.53
C GLN A 312 7.13 7.48 42.33
N PRO A 313 8.43 7.75 42.15
CA PRO A 313 9.19 7.32 40.97
C PRO A 313 9.17 5.81 40.71
N LEU A 314 9.08 5.01 41.77
CA LEU A 314 9.11 3.54 41.71
C LEU A 314 7.82 2.93 41.13
N LEU A 315 6.72 3.68 41.10
CA LEU A 315 5.45 3.20 40.55
C LEU A 315 5.36 3.31 39.03
N LEU A 316 6.28 4.05 38.39
CA LEU A 316 6.33 4.11 36.94
C LEU A 316 6.75 2.73 36.40
N SER A 317 5.87 2.11 35.63
CA SER A 317 6.08 0.81 35.00
C SER A 317 5.77 0.88 33.51
N PHE A 318 6.17 -0.15 32.75
CA PHE A 318 5.82 -0.21 31.33
C PHE A 318 4.31 -0.28 31.11
N ASP A 319 3.54 -0.92 31.99
CA ASP A 319 2.08 -1.00 31.85
C ASP A 319 1.43 0.39 31.89
N GLN A 320 1.97 1.30 32.71
CA GLN A 320 1.53 2.69 32.76
C GLN A 320 1.90 3.49 31.50
N ILE A 321 2.98 3.11 30.80
CA ILE A 321 3.40 3.73 29.54
C ILE A 321 2.62 3.13 28.36
N ASN A 322 2.28 1.84 28.42
CA ASN A 322 1.67 1.08 27.34
C ASN A 322 0.14 1.21 27.28
N ARG A 323 -0.47 1.99 28.18
CA ARG A 323 -1.91 2.23 28.23
C ARG A 323 -2.22 3.72 28.40
N PRO A 324 -3.20 4.28 27.65
CA PRO A 324 -3.56 5.67 27.81
C PRO A 324 -4.22 5.92 29.18
N LEU A 325 -3.65 6.86 29.94
CA LEU A 325 -4.22 7.47 31.16
C LEU A 325 -4.68 6.48 32.26
N GLN A 326 -3.98 5.35 32.43
CA GLN A 326 -4.12 4.49 33.62
C GLN A 326 -3.09 4.81 34.72
N THR A 327 -2.43 5.97 34.64
CA THR A 327 -1.36 6.34 35.57
C THR A 327 -1.93 6.70 36.93
N THR A 328 -1.58 5.93 37.95
CA THR A 328 -1.86 6.23 39.36
C THR A 328 -0.87 7.24 39.95
N VAL A 329 0.27 7.44 39.27
CA VAL A 329 1.37 8.31 39.71
C VAL A 329 1.05 9.75 39.38
N LYS A 330 1.38 10.66 40.30
CA LYS A 330 1.22 12.10 40.09
C LYS A 330 2.58 12.77 39.90
N THR A 331 2.55 13.95 39.32
CA THR A 331 3.72 14.82 39.27
C THR A 331 3.94 15.51 40.61
N LEU A 332 5.17 15.95 40.86
CA LEU A 332 5.46 16.78 42.05
C LEU A 332 4.65 18.08 41.98
N SER A 333 4.11 18.51 43.12
CA SER A 333 3.11 19.60 43.22
C SER A 333 3.55 20.95 42.66
N HIS A 334 4.85 21.23 42.62
CA HIS A 334 5.39 22.47 42.05
C HIS A 334 5.36 22.49 40.51
N TRP A 335 5.23 21.34 39.85
CA TRP A 335 5.07 21.26 38.42
C TRP A 335 3.59 21.33 38.03
N LYS A 336 3.25 22.25 37.12
CA LYS A 336 1.97 22.26 36.39
C LYS A 336 2.00 21.27 35.23
N LEU A 337 2.28 20.02 35.54
CA LEU A 337 2.43 18.92 34.59
C LEU A 337 1.54 17.75 35.03
N ASP A 338 1.25 16.89 34.08
CA ASP A 338 0.61 15.59 34.33
C ASP A 338 1.58 14.48 33.95
N THR A 339 1.40 13.29 34.50
CA THR A 339 2.23 12.11 34.23
C THR A 339 2.24 11.77 32.73
N CYS A 340 1.12 12.00 32.03
CA CYS A 340 1.03 11.89 30.57
C CYS A 340 2.08 12.76 29.85
N HIS A 341 2.35 13.97 30.33
CA HIS A 341 3.38 14.85 29.75
C HIS A 341 4.79 14.27 29.94
N VAL A 342 5.09 13.73 31.13
CA VAL A 342 6.39 13.09 31.43
C VAL A 342 6.62 11.90 30.51
N ILE A 343 5.60 11.05 30.37
CA ILE A 343 5.64 9.89 29.46
C ILE A 343 5.81 10.35 28.01
N ALA A 344 5.00 11.29 27.54
CA ALA A 344 5.05 11.77 26.16
C ALA A 344 6.40 12.38 25.80
N CYS A 345 6.97 13.23 26.66
CA CYS A 345 8.27 13.85 26.42
C CYS A 345 9.42 12.86 26.50
N GLY A 346 9.34 11.88 27.41
CA GLY A 346 10.29 10.77 27.53
C GLY A 346 10.30 9.91 26.28
N VAL A 347 9.13 9.42 25.85
CA VAL A 347 8.97 8.61 24.62
C VAL A 347 9.48 9.37 23.40
N LEU A 348 9.12 10.66 23.25
CA LEU A 348 9.54 11.45 22.09
C LEU A 348 11.06 11.63 22.02
N SER A 349 11.70 11.90 23.17
CA SER A 349 13.15 12.14 23.22
C SER A 349 13.93 10.85 22.96
N LEU A 350 13.48 9.75 23.57
CA LEU A 350 14.03 8.41 23.31
C LEU A 350 13.87 8.04 21.85
N TRP A 351 12.68 8.21 21.28
CA TRP A 351 12.39 7.92 19.87
C TRP A 351 13.33 8.66 18.93
N ARG A 352 13.46 9.99 19.11
CA ARG A 352 14.32 10.82 18.26
C ARG A 352 15.76 10.35 18.28
N LEU A 353 16.32 10.10 19.47
CA LEU A 353 17.71 9.66 19.59
C LEU A 353 17.93 8.22 19.15
N HIS A 354 16.95 7.33 19.34
CA HIS A 354 17.01 5.98 18.81
C HIS A 354 17.13 6.00 17.27
N TRP A 355 16.26 6.74 16.59
CA TRP A 355 16.33 6.82 15.12
C TRP A 355 17.53 7.59 14.62
N LYS A 356 18.00 8.59 15.37
CA LYS A 356 19.26 9.27 15.07
C LYS A 356 20.44 8.30 15.13
N TYR A 357 20.51 7.44 16.14
CA TYR A 357 21.51 6.37 16.22
C TYR A 357 21.42 5.39 15.04
N ILE A 358 20.21 4.99 14.65
CA ILE A 358 20.01 4.04 13.54
C ILE A 358 20.39 4.63 12.17
N PHE A 359 19.99 5.88 11.89
CA PHE A 359 20.13 6.46 10.54
C PHE A 359 21.34 7.36 10.36
N GLU A 360 21.84 7.99 11.42
CA GLU A 360 22.95 8.94 11.39
C GLU A 360 24.19 8.40 12.13
N GLU A 361 24.14 7.15 12.62
CA GLU A 361 25.22 6.49 13.38
C GLU A 361 25.73 7.29 14.59
N THR A 362 24.93 8.24 15.09
CA THR A 362 25.33 9.06 16.23
C THR A 362 25.17 8.28 17.53
N PRO A 363 26.15 8.33 18.47
CA PRO A 363 26.07 7.60 19.73
C PRO A 363 24.82 7.97 20.52
N PHE A 364 24.17 6.96 21.12
CA PHE A 364 22.99 7.16 21.95
C PHE A 364 23.39 7.50 23.39
N TRP A 365 23.10 8.72 23.81
CA TRP A 365 23.38 9.19 25.17
C TRP A 365 22.08 9.33 25.99
N PRO A 366 21.87 8.52 27.05
CA PRO A 366 20.67 8.60 27.88
C PRO A 366 20.49 9.99 28.51
N ASN A 367 21.58 10.61 28.96
CA ASN A 367 21.58 11.95 29.55
C ASN A 367 21.08 13.02 28.57
N GLU A 368 21.42 12.89 27.28
CA GLU A 368 20.94 13.79 26.23
C GLU A 368 19.43 13.63 26.04
N ALA A 369 18.92 12.39 26.02
CA ALA A 369 17.49 12.12 25.94
C ALA A 369 16.74 12.74 27.11
N THR A 370 17.27 12.59 28.32
CA THR A 370 16.70 13.19 29.53
C THR A 370 16.73 14.72 29.48
N ALA A 371 17.82 15.32 29.00
CA ALA A 371 17.93 16.77 28.87
C ALA A 371 16.90 17.33 27.87
N ARG A 372 16.75 16.69 26.70
CA ARG A 372 15.73 17.05 25.70
C ARG A 372 14.30 16.90 26.25
N ALA A 373 14.02 15.81 26.95
CA ALA A 373 12.72 15.60 27.59
C ALA A 373 12.44 16.66 28.68
N THR A 374 13.44 16.97 29.50
CA THR A 374 13.36 18.01 30.55
C THR A 374 13.07 19.39 29.94
N ALA A 375 13.70 19.74 28.82
CA ALA A 375 13.44 21.00 28.13
C ALA A 375 11.99 21.11 27.63
N LEU A 376 11.46 20.04 27.01
CA LEU A 376 10.07 19.98 26.57
C LEU A 376 9.09 20.09 27.75
N LEU A 377 9.38 19.42 28.87
CA LEU A 377 8.54 19.49 30.07
C LEU A 377 8.52 20.89 30.69
N ARG A 378 9.66 21.58 30.72
CA ARG A 378 9.73 22.98 31.18
C ARG A 378 8.92 23.91 30.29
N GLN A 379 8.97 23.71 28.97
CA GLN A 379 8.15 24.48 28.04
C GLN A 379 6.66 24.28 28.32
N ILE A 380 6.19 23.03 28.40
CA ILE A 380 4.78 22.72 28.69
C ILE A 380 4.35 23.28 30.06
N HIS A 381 5.22 23.17 31.07
CA HIS A 381 4.97 23.75 32.39
C HIS A 381 4.73 25.26 32.30
N SER A 382 5.58 25.99 31.57
CA SER A 382 5.43 27.43 31.36
C SER A 382 4.14 27.77 30.61
N GLU A 383 3.80 27.03 29.56
CA GLU A 383 2.56 27.24 28.79
C GLU A 383 1.32 27.00 29.66
N ASN A 384 1.35 25.99 30.53
CA ASN A 384 0.26 25.69 31.45
C ASN A 384 0.09 26.76 32.55
N LEU A 385 1.17 27.40 32.99
CA LEU A 385 1.09 28.53 33.93
C LEU A 385 0.38 29.73 33.27
N HIS A 386 0.79 30.11 32.06
CA HIS A 386 0.16 31.23 31.34
C HIS A 386 -1.33 31.00 31.06
N ARG A 387 -1.75 29.75 30.80
CA ARG A 387 -3.17 29.39 30.62
C ARG A 387 -4.01 29.46 31.90
N GLN A 388 -3.39 29.50 33.09
CA GLN A 388 -4.10 29.64 34.37
C GLN A 388 -4.26 31.11 34.78
N GLU A 389 -3.46 32.01 34.20
CA GLU A 389 -3.48 33.45 34.47
C GLU A 389 -4.43 34.22 33.54
N MET A 390 -4.80 33.64 32.40
CA MET A 390 -5.88 34.09 31.50
C MET A 390 -7.19 33.41 31.88
#